data_AF-A0A291GR26-F1
#
_entry.id   AF-A0A291GR26-F1
#
_cell.length_a   1.000
_cell.length_b   1.000
_cell.length_c   1.000
_cell.angle_alpha   90.00
_cell.angle_beta   90.00
_cell.angle_gamma   90.00
#
_symmetry.space_group_name_H-M   'P 1'
#
loop_
_entity.id
_entity.type
_entity.pdbx_description
1 polymer ?
#
loop_
_entity_poly.entity_id
_entity_poly.type
_entity_poly.pdbx_seq_one_letter_code
_entity_poly.pdbx_strand_id
1 'polypeptide(L)'
;MANPLVSIAVPVAGIIAGVIGNKAAAAGWGAVFGEDAPTVKSQKAVKKDVARRRKQAKKDGLAKAEIAAIKDPSHDQPVWKMMLWATVSGVILQGLRVAAKRGAQTGAERLTTRRPRPNRG
;
A
#
# COMPACT_ATOMS: atom_id res chain seq x y z
N MET A 1 -21.44 -6.72 -25.61
CA MET A 1 -21.70 -6.77 -24.15
C MET A 1 -20.40 -7.10 -23.45
N ALA A 2 -20.01 -6.37 -22.40
CA ALA A 2 -18.80 -6.68 -21.65
C ALA A 2 -18.88 -8.10 -21.10
N ASN A 3 -17.86 -8.92 -21.37
CA ASN A 3 -17.83 -10.30 -20.91
C ASN A 3 -17.88 -10.35 -19.38
N PRO A 4 -18.86 -11.04 -18.75
CA PRO A 4 -19.04 -11.05 -17.30
C PRO A 4 -17.80 -11.54 -16.54
N LEU A 5 -16.97 -12.39 -17.16
CA LEU A 5 -15.69 -12.82 -16.60
C LEU A 5 -14.68 -11.67 -16.48
N VAL A 6 -14.63 -10.78 -17.46
CA VAL A 6 -13.78 -9.57 -17.42
C VAL A 6 -14.25 -8.62 -16.32
N SER A 7 -15.57 -8.47 -16.16
CA SER A 7 -16.18 -7.57 -15.19
C SER A 7 -15.90 -7.98 -13.73
N ILE A 8 -15.67 -9.27 -13.46
CA ILE A 8 -15.35 -9.79 -12.12
C ILE A 8 -13.84 -9.90 -11.92
N ALA A 9 -13.10 -10.39 -12.92
CA ALA A 9 -11.66 -10.61 -12.81
C ALA A 9 -10.87 -9.30 -12.64
N VAL A 10 -11.25 -8.23 -13.34
CA VAL A 10 -10.57 -6.93 -13.26
C VAL A 10 -10.60 -6.34 -11.84
N PRO A 11 -11.76 -6.25 -11.14
CA PRO A 11 -11.79 -5.79 -9.76
C PRO A 11 -10.98 -6.67 -8.80
N VAL A 12 -11.09 -8.00 -8.91
CA VAL A 12 -10.37 -8.94 -8.03
C VAL A 12 -8.86 -8.82 -8.22
N ALA A 13 -8.39 -8.79 -9.47
CA ALA A 13 -6.97 -8.58 -9.78
C ALA A 13 -6.49 -7.21 -9.28
N GLY A 14 -7.31 -6.16 -9.37
CA GLY A 14 -7.00 -4.83 -8.84
C GLY A 14 -6.83 -4.80 -7.32
N ILE A 15 -7.63 -5.56 -6.58
CA ILE A 15 -7.51 -5.69 -5.11
C ILE A 15 -6.21 -6.41 -4.75
N ILE A 16 -5.93 -7.55 -5.38
CA ILE A 16 -4.72 -8.34 -5.10
C ILE A 16 -3.46 -7.54 -5.46
N ALA A 17 -3.45 -6.91 -6.63
CA ALA A 17 -2.34 -6.05 -7.06
C ALA A 17 -2.12 -4.88 -6.11
N GLY A 18 -3.19 -4.27 -5.57
CA GLY A 18 -3.08 -3.21 -4.57
C GLY A 18 -2.44 -3.67 -3.26
N VAL A 19 -2.74 -4.89 -2.80
CA VAL A 19 -2.13 -5.45 -1.59
C VAL A 19 -0.65 -5.77 -1.80
N ILE A 20 -0.30 -6.39 -2.92
CA ILE A 20 1.08 -6.76 -3.24
C ILE A 20 1.93 -5.51 -3.52
N GLY A 21 1.40 -4.56 -4.29
CA GLY A 21 2.06 -3.29 -4.60
C GLY A 21 2.37 -2.48 -3.35
N ASN A 22 1.44 -2.40 -2.40
CA ASN A 22 1.70 -1.72 -1.13
C ASN A 22 2.77 -2.42 -0.28
N LYS A 23 2.81 -3.76 -0.27
CA LYS A 23 3.89 -4.50 0.43
C LYS A 23 5.25 -4.28 -0.23
N ALA A 24 5.31 -4.36 -1.56
CA ALA A 24 6.53 -4.16 -2.31
C ALA A 24 7.06 -2.72 -2.15
N ALA A 25 6.17 -1.73 -2.24
CA ALA A 25 6.53 -0.34 -1.98
C ALA A 25 7.04 -0.15 -0.54
N ALA A 26 6.39 -0.78 0.45
CA ALA A 26 6.79 -0.64 1.85
C ALA A 26 8.16 -1.29 2.14
N ALA A 27 8.42 -2.45 1.54
CA ALA A 27 9.73 -3.11 1.61
C ALA A 27 10.82 -2.29 0.90
N GLY A 28 10.53 -1.73 -0.27
CA GLY A 28 11.44 -0.84 -0.99
C GLY A 28 11.74 0.44 -0.21
N TRP A 29 10.74 0.99 0.48
CA TRP A 29 10.93 2.14 1.35
C TRP A 29 11.86 1.84 2.54
N GLY A 30 11.63 0.70 3.20
CA GLY A 30 12.50 0.23 4.29
C GLY A 30 13.94 -0.05 3.83
N ALA A 31 14.12 -0.54 2.60
CA ALA A 31 15.45 -0.77 2.05
C ALA A 31 16.21 0.53 1.70
N VAL A 32 15.50 1.56 1.21
CA VAL A 32 16.12 2.83 0.81
C VAL A 32 16.36 3.77 1.99
N PHE A 33 15.42 3.83 2.93
CA PHE A 33 15.46 4.79 4.03
C PHE A 33 15.76 4.17 5.39
N GLY A 34 15.81 2.84 5.52
CA GLY A 34 16.00 2.15 6.81
C GLY A 34 14.86 2.37 7.80
N GLU A 35 13.77 3.03 7.38
CA GLU A 35 12.63 3.44 8.19
C GLU A 35 11.36 2.74 7.71
N ASP A 36 10.42 2.50 8.62
CA ASP A 36 9.09 2.02 8.25
C ASP A 36 8.40 3.00 7.29
N ALA A 37 7.80 2.47 6.23
CA ALA A 37 7.01 3.27 5.29
C ALA A 37 5.90 4.04 6.03
N PRO A 38 5.61 5.29 5.65
CA PRO A 38 4.66 6.14 6.36
C PRO A 38 3.19 5.76 6.06
N THR A 39 2.82 4.55 6.46
CA THR A 39 1.48 3.98 6.32
C THR A 39 0.59 4.37 7.50
N VAL A 40 -0.73 4.30 7.32
CA VAL A 40 -1.69 4.53 8.41
C VAL A 40 -1.46 3.55 9.58
N LYS A 41 -0.98 2.33 9.30
CA LYS A 41 -0.69 1.33 10.32
C LYS A 41 0.56 1.69 11.13
N SER A 42 1.66 2.06 10.47
CA SER A 42 2.90 2.45 11.16
C SER A 42 2.69 3.73 11.98
N GLN A 43 2.00 4.74 11.43
CA GLN A 43 1.66 5.95 12.19
C GLN A 43 0.80 5.67 13.43
N LYS A 44 -0.18 4.76 13.33
CA LYS A 44 -0.99 4.35 14.49
C LYS A 44 -0.19 3.56 15.52
N ALA A 45 0.76 2.71 15.09
CA ALA A 45 1.63 1.96 15.98
C ALA A 45 2.55 2.90 16.77
N VAL A 46 3.21 3.83 16.07
CA VAL A 46 4.09 4.85 16.68
C VAL A 46 3.32 5.69 17.71
N LYS A 47 2.11 6.16 17.38
CA LYS A 47 1.25 6.89 18.34
C LYS A 47 0.90 6.07 19.58
N LYS A 48 0.60 4.78 19.41
CA LYS A 48 0.29 3.88 20.54
C LYS A 48 1.52 3.65 21.42
N ASP A 49 2.69 3.46 20.83
CA ASP A 49 3.93 3.26 21.58
C ASP A 49 4.34 4.52 22.34
N VAL A 50 4.21 5.70 21.75
CA VAL A 50 4.43 6.99 22.43
C VAL A 50 3.47 7.14 23.61
N ALA A 51 2.19 6.82 23.42
CA ALA A 51 1.21 6.85 24.50
C ALA A 51 1.54 5.82 25.61
N ARG A 52 2.02 4.64 25.24
CA ARG A 52 2.46 3.60 26.20
C ARG A 52 3.68 4.07 26.99
N ARG A 53 4.68 4.64 26.33
CA ARG A 53 5.89 5.20 26.96
C ARG A 53 5.56 6.36 27.90
N ARG A 54 4.66 7.26 27.51
CA ARG A 54 4.16 8.34 28.39
C ARG A 54 3.43 7.81 29.61
N LYS A 55 2.61 6.76 29.45
CA LYS A 55 1.92 6.10 30.58
C LYS A 55 2.91 5.40 31.51
N GLN A 56 3.93 4.75 30.96
CA GLN A 56 4.98 4.10 31.76
C GLN A 56 5.80 5.14 32.50
N ALA A 57 6.25 6.19 31.83
CA ALA A 57 6.99 7.30 32.45
C ALA A 57 6.21 7.98 33.59
N LYS A 58 4.88 8.08 33.46
CA LYS A 58 4.01 8.56 34.54
C LYS A 58 3.96 7.60 35.74
N LYS A 59 4.03 6.29 35.51
CA LYS A 59 4.12 5.28 36.59
C LYS A 59 5.49 5.30 37.26
N ASP A 60 6.54 5.57 36.49
CA ASP A 60 7.92 5.63 36.98
C ASP A 60 8.23 6.95 37.71
N GLY A 61 7.26 7.87 37.82
CA GLY A 61 7.37 9.09 38.61
C GLY A 61 8.13 10.25 37.93
N LEU A 62 8.38 10.18 36.63
CA LEU A 62 9.08 11.23 35.88
C LEU A 62 8.33 12.56 35.91
N ALA A 63 9.08 13.67 35.85
CA ALA A 63 8.50 15.00 35.87
C ALA A 63 7.63 15.24 34.62
N LYS A 64 6.58 16.06 34.75
CA LYS A 64 5.68 16.37 33.62
C LYS A 64 6.42 16.90 32.38
N ALA A 65 7.52 17.62 32.57
CA ALA A 65 8.38 18.12 31.50
C ALA A 65 9.07 16.99 30.72
N GLU A 66 9.51 15.93 31.40
CA GLU A 66 10.17 14.77 30.78
C GLU A 66 9.17 13.87 30.06
N ILE A 67 7.96 13.74 30.61
CA ILE A 67 6.85 13.03 29.94
C ILE A 67 6.44 13.77 28.66
N ALA A 68 6.45 15.11 28.69
CA ALA A 68 6.18 15.94 27.51
C ALA A 68 7.31 15.89 26.46
N ALA A 69 8.55 15.67 26.90
CA ALA A 69 9.70 15.47 26.03
C ALA A 69 9.66 14.15 25.24
N ILE A 70 8.83 13.16 25.65
CA ILE A 70 8.49 12.00 24.82
C ILE A 70 7.63 12.48 23.65
N LYS A 71 8.27 13.05 22.64
CA LYS A 71 7.66 13.51 21.39
C LYS A 71 7.27 12.33 20.51
N ASP A 72 6.29 12.58 19.66
CA ASP A 72 5.88 11.64 18.63
C ASP A 72 6.93 11.67 17.51
N PRO A 73 7.63 10.56 17.19
CA PRO A 73 8.60 10.50 16.10
C PRO A 73 8.03 10.94 14.75
N SER A 74 6.71 10.90 14.59
CA SER A 74 6.04 11.39 13.38
C SER A 74 6.07 12.92 13.21
N HIS A 75 6.35 13.71 14.26
CA HIS A 75 6.52 15.16 14.15
C HIS A 75 7.87 15.58 13.57
N ASP A 76 8.88 14.70 13.63
CA ASP A 76 10.20 14.96 13.07
C ASP A 76 10.37 14.37 11.66
N GLN A 77 9.35 13.65 11.15
CA GLN A 77 9.40 13.16 9.78
C GLN A 77 9.26 14.31 8.77
N PRO A 78 10.21 14.48 7.84
CA PRO A 78 10.13 15.52 6.84
C PRO A 78 8.88 15.37 5.97
N VAL A 79 8.11 16.45 5.80
CA VAL A 79 6.88 16.47 4.96
C VAL A 79 7.16 15.97 3.54
N TRP A 80 8.36 16.21 3.01
CA TRP A 80 8.75 15.74 1.68
C TRP A 80 8.81 14.21 1.57
N LYS A 81 9.15 13.47 2.65
CA LYS A 81 9.12 12.00 2.67
C LYS A 81 7.68 11.49 2.52
N MET A 82 6.72 12.17 3.14
CA MET A 82 5.30 11.85 3.01
C MET A 82 4.80 12.10 1.57
N MET A 83 5.18 13.23 0.97
CA MET A 83 4.86 13.51 -0.43
C MET A 83 5.48 12.49 -1.37
N LEU A 84 6.76 12.19 -1.21
CA LEU A 84 7.47 11.20 -2.02
C LEU A 84 6.79 9.83 -1.92
N TRP A 85 6.43 9.39 -0.72
CA TRP A 85 5.70 8.13 -0.54
C TRP A 85 4.34 8.15 -1.21
N ALA A 86 3.57 9.22 -1.06
CA ALA A 86 2.26 9.37 -1.71
C ALA A 86 2.37 9.32 -3.24
N THR A 87 3.39 9.98 -3.80
CA THR A 87 3.66 9.95 -5.25
C THR A 87 4.09 8.57 -5.72
N VAL A 88 5.07 7.94 -5.06
CA VAL A 88 5.59 6.62 -5.44
C VAL A 88 4.51 5.55 -5.31
N SER A 89 3.78 5.52 -4.20
CA SER A 89 2.67 4.57 -4.00
C SER A 89 1.54 4.80 -5.00
N GLY A 90 1.20 6.07 -5.31
CA GLY A 90 0.21 6.44 -6.32
C GLY A 90 0.58 5.93 -7.72
N VAL A 91 1.82 6.15 -8.15
CA VAL A 91 2.33 5.70 -9.45
C VAL A 91 2.38 4.18 -9.53
N ILE A 92 2.87 3.50 -8.48
CA ILE A 92 2.92 2.04 -8.42
C ILE A 92 1.51 1.44 -8.49
N LEU A 93 0.55 1.98 -7.73
CA LEU A 93 -0.84 1.53 -7.73
C LEU A 93 -1.53 1.77 -9.09
N GLN A 94 -1.28 2.91 -9.72
CA GLN A 94 -1.81 3.19 -11.06
C GLN A 94 -1.21 2.25 -12.11
N GLY A 95 0.11 2.06 -12.11
CA GLY A 95 0.80 1.13 -12.99
C GLY A 95 0.27 -0.30 -12.84
N LEU A 96 0.14 -0.78 -11.60
CA LEU A 96 -0.41 -2.10 -11.29
C LEU A 96 -1.88 -2.25 -11.71
N ARG A 97 -2.71 -1.23 -11.51
CA ARG A 97 -4.11 -1.25 -11.97
C ARG A 97 -4.23 -1.32 -13.49
N VAL A 98 -3.42 -0.54 -14.21
CA VAL A 98 -3.42 -0.54 -15.68
C VAL A 98 -2.91 -1.88 -16.20
N ALA A 99 -1.83 -2.41 -15.63
CA ALA A 99 -1.29 -3.73 -15.98
C ALA A 99 -2.30 -4.85 -15.68
N ALA A 100 -2.94 -4.83 -14.51
CA ALA A 100 -3.96 -5.81 -14.13
C ALA A 100 -5.19 -5.75 -15.07
N LYS A 101 -5.65 -4.55 -15.43
CA LYS A 101 -6.77 -4.37 -16.36
C LYS A 101 -6.44 -4.91 -17.75
N ARG A 102 -5.26 -4.58 -18.28
CA ARG A 102 -4.79 -5.08 -19.59
C ARG A 102 -4.60 -6.60 -19.56
N GLY A 103 -3.95 -7.14 -18.53
CA GLY A 103 -3.73 -8.58 -18.39
C GLY A 103 -5.02 -9.38 -18.23
N ALA A 104 -5.96 -8.91 -17.40
CA ALA A 104 -7.26 -9.56 -17.22
C ALA A 104 -8.12 -9.48 -18.48
N GLN A 105 -8.09 -8.37 -19.22
CA GLN A 105 -8.77 -8.26 -20.51
C GLN A 105 -8.19 -9.24 -21.54
N THR A 106 -6.88 -9.25 -21.75
CA THR A 106 -6.23 -10.17 -22.71
C THR A 106 -6.41 -11.64 -22.32
N GLY A 107 -6.32 -11.97 -21.02
CA GLY A 107 -6.53 -13.34 -20.53
C GLY A 107 -7.97 -13.81 -20.72
N ALA A 108 -8.94 -12.96 -20.39
CA ALA A 108 -10.36 -13.28 -20.59
C ALA A 108 -10.75 -13.30 -22.07
N GLU A 109 -10.17 -12.44 -22.91
CA GLU A 109 -10.35 -12.49 -24.37
C GLU A 109 -9.80 -13.79 -24.94
N ARG A 110 -8.61 -14.26 -24.51
CA ARG A 110 -8.07 -15.58 -24.91
C ARG A 110 -8.94 -16.76 -24.47
N LEU A 111 -9.59 -16.66 -23.31
CA LEU A 111 -10.49 -17.70 -22.80
C LEU A 111 -11.86 -17.69 -23.50
N THR A 112 -12.26 -16.56 -24.11
CA THR A 112 -13.59 -16.41 -24.72
C THR A 112 -13.59 -16.31 -26.24
N THR A 113 -12.45 -16.06 -26.86
CA THR A 113 -12.26 -16.32 -28.29
C THR A 113 -12.09 -17.82 -28.52
N ARG A 114 -13.20 -18.50 -28.85
CA ARG A 114 -13.12 -19.80 -29.53
C ARG A 114 -12.30 -19.58 -30.80
N ARG A 115 -11.21 -20.34 -30.97
CA ARG A 115 -10.45 -20.42 -32.24
C ARG A 115 -11.46 -20.49 -33.39
N PRO A 116 -11.37 -19.65 -34.44
CA PRO A 116 -12.21 -19.81 -35.61
C PRO A 116 -12.02 -21.25 -36.09
N ARG A 117 -13.10 -22.04 -36.14
CA ARG A 117 -13.02 -23.35 -36.80
C ARG A 117 -12.64 -23.06 -38.24
N PRO A 118 -11.56 -23.65 -38.78
CA PRO A 118 -11.35 -23.60 -40.22
C PRO A 118 -12.62 -24.17 -40.84
N ASN A 119 -13.29 -23.38 -41.67
CA ASN A 119 -14.38 -23.88 -42.51
C ASN A 119 -13.84 -25.14 -43.18
N ARG A 120 -14.40 -26.30 -42.83
CA ARG A 120 -14.23 -27.48 -43.68
C ARG A 120 -14.96 -27.11 -44.97
N GLY A 121 -14.19 -27.16 -46.07
CA GLY A 121 -14.56 -26.70 -47.40
C GLY A 121 -15.93 -27.19 -47.88
#